data_AF-A0A7C7L5V6-F1
#
_entry.id   AF-A0A7C7L5V6-F1
#
_cell.length_a   1.000
_cell.length_b   1.000
_cell.length_c   1.000
_cell.angle_alpha   90.00
_cell.angle_beta   90.00
_cell.angle_gamma   90.00
#
_symmetry.space_group_name_H-M   'P 1'
#
loop_
_entity.id
_entity.type
_entity.pdbx_description
1 polymer ?
#
loop_
_entity_poly.entity_id
_entity_poly.type
_entity_poly.pdbx_seq_one_letter_code
_entity_poly.pdbx_strand_id
1 'polypeptide(L)'
;MRNILKTISILCICLLTCAVRAIGPQGNGDQCSDAVTATISGPNYFDTTSATPGTEPEPDESMCSGTFLNWNSSPDIWFVFTPSTTTTYTFSTCNLDGYDTSMVLYEGSCSGLVQIACNGDAANPTNDCQSYYSEFESVLIAGTEYLVRIGGYGGLVGFGELTITSAGGSGGTTWYVDLDMPGGSGTSWTDAFQNIDDALSVATDGEQIWVAEGTYYPSVPSDPLDTRSVTFFIREAIAIYGGFDGTEIFLEDRDLSLHHTILSGDLYGDDDFGDNMSENAYHVISINNITTGSLTIDGFWINGGNADTSTEKYGGGIFVDASVSIPININACW
;
A
#
# COMPACT_ATOMS: atom_id res chain seq x y z
N MET A 1 -36.75 -29.77 -42.03
CA MET A 1 -36.44 -29.80 -40.58
C MET A 1 -35.95 -28.42 -40.19
N ARG A 2 -36.70 -27.76 -39.31
CA ARG A 2 -36.46 -26.38 -38.83
C ARG A 2 -35.23 -26.39 -37.91
N ASN A 3 -34.18 -25.64 -38.23
CA ASN A 3 -33.20 -25.22 -37.24
C ASN A 3 -33.25 -23.70 -37.14
N ILE A 4 -33.84 -23.23 -36.05
CA ILE A 4 -33.92 -21.83 -35.65
C ILE A 4 -32.54 -21.46 -35.10
N LEU A 5 -31.80 -20.61 -35.80
CA LEU A 5 -30.70 -19.87 -35.19
C LEU A 5 -31.32 -18.90 -34.17
N LYS A 6 -31.14 -19.17 -32.88
CA LYS A 6 -31.32 -18.17 -31.83
C LYS A 6 -30.08 -17.30 -31.81
N THR A 7 -30.19 -16.10 -32.37
CA THR A 7 -29.26 -15.01 -32.12
C THR A 7 -29.39 -14.65 -30.64
N ILE A 8 -28.44 -15.08 -29.81
CA ILE A 8 -28.29 -14.57 -28.45
C ILE A 8 -27.57 -13.22 -28.63
N SER A 9 -28.36 -12.14 -28.70
CA SER A 9 -27.85 -10.82 -28.38
C SER A 9 -27.47 -10.83 -26.90
N ILE A 10 -26.18 -11.02 -26.60
CA ILE A 10 -25.62 -10.57 -25.34
C ILE A 10 -25.67 -9.05 -25.41
N LEU A 11 -26.78 -8.50 -24.93
CA LEU A 11 -26.85 -7.14 -24.47
C LEU A 11 -25.88 -7.10 -23.29
N CYS A 12 -24.63 -6.72 -23.56
CA CYS A 12 -23.70 -6.30 -22.53
C CYS A 12 -24.32 -5.04 -21.93
N ILE A 13 -25.20 -5.24 -20.95
CA ILE A 13 -25.56 -4.23 -19.98
C ILE A 13 -24.22 -3.98 -19.29
N CYS A 14 -23.54 -2.94 -19.78
CA CYS A 14 -22.53 -2.23 -19.03
C CYS A 14 -23.19 -1.94 -17.68
N LEU A 15 -22.91 -2.81 -16.70
CA LEU A 15 -23.14 -2.50 -15.31
C LEU A 15 -22.28 -1.28 -15.09
N LEU A 16 -22.95 -0.14 -15.17
CA LEU A 16 -22.51 1.12 -14.62
C LEU A 16 -21.85 0.75 -13.30
N THR A 17 -20.54 0.94 -13.24
CA THR A 17 -19.77 0.81 -12.01
C THR A 17 -20.60 1.47 -10.92
N CYS A 18 -20.89 0.70 -9.88
CA CYS A 18 -21.47 1.25 -8.68
C CYS A 18 -20.52 2.35 -8.27
N ALA A 19 -20.92 3.61 -8.44
CA ALA A 19 -20.15 4.76 -8.01
C ALA A 19 -19.77 4.47 -6.55
N VAL A 20 -18.47 4.33 -6.29
CA VAL A 20 -17.95 4.50 -4.93
C VAL A 20 -18.51 5.84 -4.51
N ARG A 21 -19.47 5.82 -3.58
CA ARG A 21 -20.19 7.03 -3.21
C ARG A 21 -19.15 7.95 -2.59
N ALA A 22 -18.86 9.03 -3.30
CA ALA A 22 -18.27 10.21 -2.69
C ALA A 22 -19.10 10.56 -1.45
N ILE A 23 -18.42 10.98 -0.40
CA ILE A 23 -19.06 11.45 0.83
C ILE A 23 -19.87 12.71 0.50
N GLY A 24 -21.21 12.60 0.51
CA GLY A 24 -22.16 13.74 0.48
C GLY A 24 -23.56 13.36 -0.02
N PRO A 25 -24.64 13.44 0.80
CA PRO A 25 -25.25 14.75 1.10
C PRO A 25 -25.71 15.04 2.54
N GLN A 26 -25.48 14.14 3.50
CA GLN A 26 -25.59 14.35 4.96
C GLN A 26 -24.77 13.24 5.70
N GLY A 27 -23.57 12.93 5.20
CA GLY A 27 -22.78 11.75 5.59
C GLY A 27 -21.50 12.11 6.36
N ASN A 28 -20.93 11.10 7.03
CA ASN A 28 -19.70 11.18 7.83
C ASN A 28 -18.63 12.06 7.18
N GLY A 29 -17.99 12.93 7.95
CA GLY A 29 -16.89 13.79 7.51
C GLY A 29 -17.31 15.25 7.37
N ASP A 30 -18.60 15.59 7.43
CA ASP A 30 -19.04 17.00 7.38
C ASP A 30 -18.65 17.79 8.65
N GLN A 31 -18.31 17.09 9.74
CA GLN A 31 -17.88 17.69 10.99
C GLN A 31 -16.58 17.03 11.46
N CYS A 32 -15.77 17.74 12.25
CA CYS A 32 -14.57 17.12 12.81
C CYS A 32 -14.90 15.84 13.62
N SER A 33 -16.02 15.85 14.34
CA SER A 33 -16.44 14.72 15.20
C SER A 33 -16.83 13.45 14.45
N ASP A 34 -17.12 13.56 13.15
CA ASP A 34 -17.48 12.42 12.30
C ASP A 34 -16.50 12.21 11.15
N ALA A 35 -15.26 12.71 11.31
CA ALA A 35 -14.17 12.58 10.35
C ALA A 35 -14.01 11.15 9.84
N VAL A 36 -13.82 11.00 8.53
CA VAL A 36 -13.69 9.71 7.86
C VAL A 36 -12.26 9.20 7.96
N THR A 37 -12.06 7.94 8.29
CA THR A 37 -10.72 7.35 8.30
C THR A 37 -10.11 7.36 6.90
N ALA A 38 -8.96 8.01 6.74
CA ALA A 38 -8.17 7.99 5.52
C ALA A 38 -7.07 6.92 5.58
N THR A 39 -6.72 6.36 4.44
CA THR A 39 -5.64 5.38 4.24
C THR A 39 -4.55 5.92 3.31
N ILE A 40 -3.35 5.35 3.40
CA ILE A 40 -2.26 5.61 2.43
C ILE A 40 -2.75 5.17 1.04
N SER A 41 -2.38 5.92 0.00
CA SER A 41 -2.70 5.70 -1.43
C SER A 41 -4.19 5.70 -1.80
N GLY A 42 -5.11 5.66 -0.84
CA GLY A 42 -6.56 5.76 -1.06
C GLY A 42 -7.31 4.43 -1.04
N PRO A 43 -8.56 4.40 -1.54
CA PRO A 43 -9.31 5.55 -2.04
C PRO A 43 -9.86 6.44 -0.89
N ASN A 44 -9.51 7.73 -0.89
CA ASN A 44 -10.07 8.73 0.04
C ASN A 44 -10.88 9.79 -0.72
N TYR A 45 -11.99 9.37 -1.33
CA TYR A 45 -12.85 10.28 -2.09
C TYR A 45 -13.65 11.22 -1.19
N PHE A 46 -13.82 12.47 -1.62
CA PHE A 46 -14.66 13.46 -0.95
C PHE A 46 -15.52 14.25 -1.96
N ASP A 47 -16.65 14.80 -1.48
CA ASP A 47 -17.47 15.73 -2.24
C ASP A 47 -18.00 16.84 -1.32
N THR A 48 -17.49 18.05 -1.48
CA THR A 48 -17.87 19.22 -0.67
C THR A 48 -19.15 19.90 -1.15
N THR A 49 -19.76 19.49 -2.28
CA THR A 49 -20.92 20.19 -2.88
C THR A 49 -22.14 20.29 -1.96
N SER A 50 -22.29 19.31 -1.08
CA SER A 50 -23.37 19.22 -0.09
C SER A 50 -22.91 19.39 1.35
N ALA A 51 -21.62 19.64 1.56
CA ALA A 51 -21.05 19.87 2.87
C ALA A 51 -21.51 21.22 3.44
N THR A 52 -21.30 21.40 4.73
CA THR A 52 -21.51 22.67 5.41
C THR A 52 -20.17 23.24 5.89
N PRO A 53 -20.05 24.57 6.03
CA PRO A 53 -18.88 25.13 6.71
C PRO A 53 -18.85 24.65 8.16
N GLY A 54 -17.73 24.06 8.56
CA GLY A 54 -17.53 23.58 9.93
C GLY A 54 -17.68 24.68 10.98
N THR A 55 -18.00 24.30 12.22
CA THR A 55 -18.10 25.25 13.36
C THR A 55 -16.77 25.54 14.03
N GLU A 56 -15.74 24.77 13.65
CA GLU A 56 -14.35 24.91 14.04
C GLU A 56 -13.79 26.25 13.52
N PRO A 57 -12.79 26.83 14.21
CA PRO A 57 -12.13 28.04 13.72
C PRO A 57 -11.68 27.90 12.26
N GLU A 58 -11.76 29.00 11.51
CA GLU A 58 -11.20 29.01 10.16
C GLU A 58 -9.69 28.77 10.21
N PRO A 59 -9.12 28.08 9.20
CA PRO A 59 -7.69 27.87 9.09
C PRO A 59 -6.87 29.17 9.15
N ASP A 60 -5.71 29.11 9.79
CA ASP A 60 -4.77 30.23 9.85
C ASP A 60 -3.94 30.28 8.56
N GLU A 61 -4.34 31.12 7.61
CA GLU A 61 -3.65 31.28 6.33
C GLU A 61 -2.20 31.77 6.48
N SER A 62 -1.85 32.42 7.60
CA SER A 62 -0.51 32.94 7.79
C SER A 62 0.55 31.83 7.83
N MET A 63 0.16 30.61 8.22
CA MET A 63 1.03 29.44 8.29
C MET A 63 1.39 28.86 6.92
N CYS A 64 0.65 29.19 5.87
CA CYS A 64 0.93 28.79 4.49
C CYS A 64 0.79 29.99 3.53
N SER A 65 1.34 31.13 3.97
CA SER A 65 1.36 32.37 3.19
C SER A 65 1.89 32.15 1.77
N GLY A 66 1.14 32.64 0.78
CA GLY A 66 1.51 32.51 -0.64
C GLY A 66 1.01 31.25 -1.34
N THR A 67 0.31 30.36 -0.61
CA THR A 67 -0.39 29.21 -1.18
C THR A 67 -1.87 29.50 -1.46
N PHE A 68 -2.34 30.73 -1.25
CA PHE A 68 -3.71 31.14 -1.60
C PHE A 68 -4.84 30.34 -0.93
N LEU A 69 -4.68 29.87 0.32
CA LEU A 69 -5.69 29.07 1.04
C LEU A 69 -7.12 29.66 1.05
N ASN A 70 -7.29 30.99 1.14
CA ASN A 70 -8.56 31.74 1.01
C ASN A 70 -9.83 30.96 1.45
N TRP A 71 -9.92 30.59 2.73
CA TRP A 71 -10.93 29.63 3.17
C TRP A 71 -12.36 30.16 3.01
N ASN A 72 -12.61 31.41 3.43
CA ASN A 72 -13.88 32.13 3.25
C ASN A 72 -15.14 31.30 3.60
N SER A 73 -15.17 30.73 4.81
CA SER A 73 -16.26 29.87 5.27
C SER A 73 -16.61 28.75 4.29
N SER A 74 -15.59 28.08 3.76
CA SER A 74 -15.73 26.98 2.81
C SER A 74 -16.52 25.80 3.40
N PRO A 75 -17.47 25.22 2.65
CA PRO A 75 -17.97 23.87 2.94
C PRO A 75 -16.82 22.86 2.95
N ASP A 76 -16.76 22.01 3.98
CA ASP A 76 -15.57 21.21 4.23
C ASP A 76 -15.85 19.77 4.62
N ILE A 77 -14.87 18.90 4.32
CA ILE A 77 -14.86 17.48 4.68
C ILE A 77 -13.62 17.19 5.52
N TRP A 78 -13.82 16.38 6.55
CA TRP A 78 -12.83 15.94 7.52
C TRP A 78 -12.46 14.48 7.32
N PHE A 79 -11.17 14.23 7.34
CA PHE A 79 -10.58 12.91 7.46
C PHE A 79 -9.77 12.79 8.75
N VAL A 80 -9.67 11.58 9.29
CA VAL A 80 -8.72 11.21 10.34
C VAL A 80 -7.69 10.23 9.77
N PHE A 81 -6.41 10.49 10.00
CA PHE A 81 -5.30 9.66 9.54
C PHE A 81 -4.39 9.29 10.71
N THR A 82 -4.07 8.01 10.82
CA THR A 82 -3.16 7.48 11.85
C THR A 82 -1.99 6.79 11.14
N PRO A 83 -0.81 7.41 11.05
CA PRO A 83 0.35 6.84 10.38
C PRO A 83 0.82 5.58 11.12
N SER A 84 1.24 4.56 10.36
CA SER A 84 1.83 3.34 10.91
C SER A 84 3.33 3.50 11.20
N THR A 85 3.99 4.45 10.53
CA THR A 85 5.42 4.74 10.67
C THR A 85 5.67 6.22 10.93
N THR A 86 6.72 6.53 11.70
CA THR A 86 7.16 7.91 11.93
C THR A 86 8.02 8.35 10.77
N THR A 87 7.47 9.14 9.85
CA THR A 87 8.15 9.60 8.63
C THR A 87 7.46 10.84 8.08
N THR A 88 7.98 11.40 6.99
CA THR A 88 7.30 12.44 6.22
C THR A 88 6.15 11.82 5.42
N TYR A 89 4.98 12.43 5.45
CA TYR A 89 3.83 12.09 4.61
C TYR A 89 3.52 13.24 3.68
N THR A 90 3.16 12.93 2.43
CA THR A 90 2.67 13.90 1.45
C THR A 90 1.16 13.74 1.33
N PHE A 91 0.44 14.84 1.48
CA PHE A 91 -1.00 14.92 1.29
C PHE A 91 -1.25 15.71 0.02
N SER A 92 -2.01 15.15 -0.92
CA SER A 92 -2.31 15.78 -2.20
C SER A 92 -3.78 15.62 -2.54
N THR A 93 -4.37 16.68 -3.08
CA THR A 93 -5.73 16.67 -3.65
C THR A 93 -5.72 16.65 -5.17
N CYS A 94 -4.57 16.34 -5.78
CA CYS A 94 -4.42 16.17 -7.21
C CYS A 94 -5.41 15.13 -7.74
N ASN A 95 -6.36 15.58 -8.54
CA ASN A 95 -7.38 14.79 -9.21
C ASN A 95 -7.83 15.52 -10.47
N LEU A 96 -7.74 14.89 -11.64
CA LEU A 96 -8.07 15.54 -12.93
C LEU A 96 -9.52 16.05 -13.03
N ASP A 97 -10.44 15.43 -12.28
CA ASP A 97 -11.86 15.83 -12.19
C ASP A 97 -12.14 16.74 -10.98
N GLY A 98 -11.09 17.17 -10.27
CA GLY A 98 -11.14 17.97 -9.06
C GLY A 98 -11.48 19.45 -9.29
N TYR A 99 -11.51 20.19 -8.19
CA TYR A 99 -11.74 21.63 -8.15
C TYR A 99 -10.58 22.36 -7.45
N ASP A 100 -10.72 23.67 -7.31
CA ASP A 100 -9.79 24.55 -6.59
C ASP A 100 -9.91 24.32 -5.07
N THR A 101 -9.03 23.46 -4.55
CA THR A 101 -9.11 22.94 -3.19
C THR A 101 -8.34 23.82 -2.21
N SER A 102 -8.65 23.65 -0.93
CA SER A 102 -7.82 24.18 0.14
C SER A 102 -7.75 23.13 1.25
N MET A 103 -6.54 22.80 1.69
CA MET A 103 -6.32 21.67 2.59
C MET A 103 -5.48 22.05 3.79
N VAL A 104 -5.83 21.47 4.94
CA VAL A 104 -5.23 21.76 6.24
C VAL A 104 -5.04 20.48 7.03
N LEU A 105 -3.91 20.38 7.74
CA LEU A 105 -3.60 19.30 8.65
C LEU A 105 -3.58 19.80 10.09
N TYR A 106 -4.20 19.06 10.99
CA TYR A 106 -4.27 19.34 12.41
C TYR A 106 -3.75 18.17 13.26
N GLU A 107 -3.21 18.50 14.42
CA GLU A 107 -3.09 17.60 15.57
C GLU A 107 -4.09 17.99 16.68
N GLY A 108 -4.29 17.10 17.65
CA GLY A 108 -5.21 17.32 18.78
C GLY A 108 -6.60 16.74 18.55
N SER A 109 -7.61 17.29 19.24
CA SER A 109 -9.00 16.87 19.12
C SER A 109 -9.87 18.00 18.57
N CYS A 110 -11.11 17.71 18.16
CA CYS A 110 -12.04 18.73 17.65
C CYS A 110 -12.27 19.93 18.59
N SER A 111 -12.07 19.75 19.90
CA SER A 111 -12.17 20.83 20.89
C SER A 111 -10.89 21.65 21.09
N GLY A 112 -9.79 21.24 20.47
CA GLY A 112 -8.45 21.79 20.69
C GLY A 112 -7.52 21.51 19.52
N LEU A 113 -8.00 21.81 18.31
CA LEU A 113 -7.25 21.64 17.07
C LEU A 113 -6.03 22.56 17.04
N VAL A 114 -4.89 22.01 16.67
CA VAL A 114 -3.66 22.76 16.40
C VAL A 114 -3.29 22.53 14.96
N GLN A 115 -3.33 23.59 14.15
CA GLN A 115 -2.93 23.54 12.75
C GLN A 115 -1.42 23.33 12.65
N ILE A 116 -0.99 22.36 11.85
CA ILE A 116 0.43 22.01 11.68
C ILE A 116 0.91 22.14 10.23
N ALA A 117 0.01 22.05 9.23
CA ALA A 117 0.31 22.32 7.83
C ALA A 117 -0.93 22.81 7.09
N CYS A 118 -0.74 23.57 6.01
CA CYS A 118 -1.81 23.95 5.09
C CYS A 118 -1.26 24.27 3.70
N ASN A 119 -2.11 24.19 2.69
CA ASN A 119 -1.83 24.62 1.32
C ASN A 119 -3.15 24.86 0.56
N GLY A 120 -3.25 25.92 -0.24
CA GLY A 120 -4.32 26.11 -1.22
C GLY A 120 -3.88 25.64 -2.62
N ASP A 121 -2.77 26.20 -3.09
CA ASP A 121 -2.23 26.03 -4.43
C ASP A 121 -0.83 25.39 -4.39
N ALA A 122 -0.76 24.13 -4.81
CA ALA A 122 0.47 23.43 -5.09
C ALA A 122 1.05 23.83 -6.46
N ALA A 123 2.36 23.61 -6.63
CA ALA A 123 2.99 23.80 -7.91
C ALA A 123 2.64 22.64 -8.86
N ASN A 124 2.06 22.94 -10.03
CA ASN A 124 1.72 21.96 -11.06
C ASN A 124 2.58 22.14 -12.33
N PRO A 125 3.90 21.86 -12.30
CA PRO A 125 4.79 22.09 -13.45
C PRO A 125 4.58 21.08 -14.59
N THR A 126 4.03 19.90 -14.28
CA THR A 126 3.83 18.77 -15.19
C THR A 126 2.46 18.76 -15.86
N ASN A 127 1.51 19.55 -15.35
CA ASN A 127 0.14 19.66 -15.87
C ASN A 127 -0.60 18.30 -15.90
N ASP A 128 -0.37 17.50 -14.87
CA ASP A 128 -0.95 16.18 -14.61
C ASP A 128 -2.09 16.22 -13.57
N CYS A 129 -2.27 17.35 -12.88
CA CYS A 129 -3.38 17.60 -11.96
C CYS A 129 -4.33 18.69 -12.48
N GLN A 130 -5.49 18.85 -11.83
CA GLN A 130 -6.33 20.03 -12.00
C GLN A 130 -5.57 21.30 -11.62
N SER A 131 -6.04 22.44 -12.13
CA SER A 131 -5.52 23.73 -11.69
C SER A 131 -5.91 23.98 -10.24
N TYR A 132 -4.97 24.47 -9.43
CA TYR A 132 -5.22 24.91 -8.04
C TYR A 132 -5.60 23.77 -7.09
N TYR A 133 -4.85 22.67 -7.15
CA TYR A 133 -4.95 21.61 -6.15
C TYR A 133 -4.04 21.92 -4.95
N SER A 134 -4.36 21.35 -3.80
CA SER A 134 -3.59 21.52 -2.56
C SER A 134 -2.64 20.35 -2.31
N GLU A 135 -1.40 20.66 -1.91
CA GLU A 135 -0.39 19.67 -1.52
C GLU A 135 0.57 20.19 -0.45
N PHE A 136 0.93 19.34 0.52
CA PHE A 136 1.99 19.62 1.47
C PHE A 136 2.62 18.33 2.01
N GLU A 137 3.80 18.48 2.61
CA GLU A 137 4.50 17.43 3.33
C GLU A 137 4.54 17.74 4.84
N SER A 138 4.40 16.72 5.68
CA SER A 138 4.55 16.86 7.13
C SER A 138 5.16 15.60 7.75
N VAL A 139 6.03 15.76 8.74
CA VAL A 139 6.56 14.64 9.52
C VAL A 139 5.53 14.23 10.56
N LEU A 140 5.00 13.02 10.43
CA LEU A 140 3.98 12.47 11.33
C LEU A 140 4.57 11.37 12.21
N ILE A 141 4.02 11.23 13.42
CA ILE A 141 4.48 10.25 14.41
C ILE A 141 3.56 9.03 14.38
N ALA A 142 4.15 7.84 14.23
CA ALA A 142 3.42 6.56 14.25
C ALA A 142 2.43 6.47 15.41
N GLY A 143 1.20 6.05 15.11
CA GLY A 143 0.13 5.86 16.10
C GLY A 143 -0.50 7.14 16.65
N THR A 144 -0.11 8.32 16.16
CA THR A 144 -0.73 9.60 16.53
C THR A 144 -1.84 9.95 15.55
N GLU A 145 -3.04 10.28 16.02
CA GLU A 145 -4.13 10.69 15.14
C GLU A 145 -3.93 12.13 14.65
N TYR A 146 -4.07 12.32 13.34
CA TYR A 146 -4.07 13.61 12.67
C TYR A 146 -5.39 13.82 11.93
N LEU A 147 -5.85 15.06 11.84
CA LEU A 147 -7.09 15.41 11.15
C LEU A 147 -6.76 16.22 9.89
N VAL A 148 -7.28 15.79 8.74
CA VAL A 148 -7.18 16.51 7.47
C VAL A 148 -8.52 17.17 7.21
N ARG A 149 -8.53 18.48 6.95
CA ARG A 149 -9.72 19.24 6.58
C ARG A 149 -9.55 19.75 5.16
N ILE A 150 -10.54 19.48 4.30
CA ILE A 150 -10.52 19.85 2.89
C ILE A 150 -11.75 20.69 2.58
N GLY A 151 -11.52 21.90 2.10
CA GLY A 151 -12.52 22.80 1.54
C GLY A 151 -12.10 23.24 0.13
N GLY A 152 -12.51 24.44 -0.26
CA GLY A 152 -12.12 25.06 -1.52
C GLY A 152 -11.90 26.56 -1.42
N TYR A 153 -11.09 27.06 -2.35
CA TYR A 153 -10.76 28.48 -2.47
C TYR A 153 -12.03 29.34 -2.58
N GLY A 154 -12.14 30.34 -1.72
CA GLY A 154 -13.26 31.28 -1.71
C GLY A 154 -14.62 30.64 -1.41
N GLY A 155 -14.67 29.39 -0.92
CA GLY A 155 -15.89 28.63 -0.71
C GLY A 155 -16.33 27.80 -1.93
N LEU A 156 -15.44 27.56 -2.89
CA LEU A 156 -15.70 26.62 -3.98
C LEU A 156 -15.89 25.20 -3.43
N VAL A 157 -16.68 24.42 -4.16
CA VAL A 157 -17.04 23.06 -3.79
C VAL A 157 -16.95 22.14 -5.00
N GLY A 158 -16.76 20.86 -4.76
CA GLY A 158 -16.67 19.86 -5.80
C GLY A 158 -16.31 18.48 -5.28
N PHE A 159 -16.18 17.57 -6.22
CA PHE A 159 -15.65 16.24 -5.98
C PHE A 159 -14.12 16.26 -6.00
N GLY A 160 -13.48 15.38 -5.25
CA GLY A 160 -12.03 15.19 -5.28
C GLY A 160 -11.59 13.90 -4.61
N GLU A 161 -10.28 13.71 -4.59
CA GLU A 161 -9.61 12.58 -3.95
C GLU A 161 -8.45 13.08 -3.11
N LEU A 162 -8.36 12.60 -1.86
CA LEU A 162 -7.20 12.81 -1.01
C LEU A 162 -6.22 11.64 -1.21
N THR A 163 -5.05 11.94 -1.77
CA THR A 163 -3.95 10.98 -1.83
C THR A 163 -3.00 11.25 -0.67
N ILE A 164 -2.69 10.21 0.10
CA ILE A 164 -1.69 10.26 1.18
C ILE A 164 -0.57 9.30 0.81
N THR A 165 0.65 9.79 0.63
CA THR A 165 1.84 8.94 0.46
C THR A 165 2.81 9.17 1.61
N SER A 166 3.78 8.29 1.81
CA SER A 166 4.79 8.52 2.83
C SER A 166 6.21 8.28 2.33
N ALA A 167 7.11 9.18 2.71
CA ALA A 167 8.53 9.14 2.39
C ALA A 167 9.27 7.97 3.05
N GLY A 168 8.62 7.23 3.96
CA GLY A 168 9.17 6.05 4.63
C GLY A 168 8.21 4.86 4.67
N GLY A 169 7.25 4.81 3.76
CA GLY A 169 6.18 3.83 3.69
C GLY A 169 5.31 4.10 2.46
N SER A 170 5.73 3.54 1.32
CA SER A 170 5.16 3.74 -0.01
C SER A 170 5.50 5.07 -0.70
N GLY A 171 6.75 5.13 -1.15
CA GLY A 171 7.16 5.87 -2.35
C GLY A 171 8.29 5.15 -3.13
N GLY A 172 8.62 3.92 -2.73
CA GLY A 172 9.52 3.04 -3.46
C GLY A 172 8.77 2.26 -4.54
N THR A 173 9.49 1.77 -5.55
CA THR A 173 8.90 0.96 -6.62
C THR A 173 8.14 -0.22 -6.00
N THR A 174 6.94 -0.52 -6.51
CA THR A 174 6.29 -1.78 -6.21
C THR A 174 6.67 -2.76 -7.31
N TRP A 175 7.29 -3.86 -6.90
CA TRP A 175 7.66 -4.97 -7.78
C TRP A 175 6.58 -6.04 -7.73
N TYR A 176 6.11 -6.46 -8.90
CA TYR A 176 5.05 -7.45 -9.03
C TYR A 176 5.65 -8.80 -9.41
N VAL A 177 5.20 -9.85 -8.74
CA VAL A 177 5.60 -11.25 -8.98
C VAL A 177 4.36 -12.07 -9.22
N ASP A 178 4.32 -12.79 -10.34
CA ASP A 178 3.21 -13.65 -10.73
C ASP A 178 3.73 -14.87 -11.48
N LEU A 179 3.47 -16.07 -10.93
CA LEU A 179 3.95 -17.33 -11.48
C LEU A 179 3.29 -17.65 -12.84
N ASP A 180 2.07 -17.16 -13.07
CA ASP A 180 1.31 -17.35 -14.31
C ASP A 180 1.83 -16.48 -15.45
N MET A 181 2.66 -15.48 -15.15
CA MET A 181 3.28 -14.61 -16.13
C MET A 181 4.58 -15.21 -16.68
N PRO A 182 4.91 -14.99 -17.97
CA PRO A 182 6.10 -15.57 -18.60
C PRO A 182 7.43 -14.93 -18.15
N GLY A 183 7.37 -13.99 -17.20
CA GLY A 183 8.48 -13.15 -16.76
C GLY A 183 8.60 -11.84 -17.55
N GLY A 184 8.73 -10.73 -16.83
CA GLY A 184 8.80 -9.37 -17.33
C GLY A 184 9.76 -8.48 -16.51
N SER A 185 9.53 -7.17 -16.49
CA SER A 185 10.34 -6.22 -15.71
C SER A 185 9.91 -6.05 -14.26
N GLY A 186 8.77 -6.64 -13.87
CA GLY A 186 8.22 -6.54 -12.52
C GLY A 186 7.50 -5.23 -12.22
N THR A 187 7.22 -4.38 -13.21
CA THR A 187 6.68 -3.01 -12.97
C THR A 187 5.15 -2.92 -12.99
N SER A 188 4.46 -4.02 -13.31
CA SER A 188 3.00 -4.17 -13.24
C SER A 188 2.64 -5.65 -13.20
N TRP A 189 1.40 -6.00 -12.85
CA TRP A 189 0.92 -7.38 -12.97
C TRP A 189 1.08 -7.97 -14.38
N THR A 190 0.75 -7.19 -15.42
CA THR A 190 0.88 -7.65 -16.82
C THR A 190 2.32 -7.76 -17.33
N ASP A 191 3.30 -7.32 -16.54
CA ASP A 191 4.73 -7.42 -16.83
C ASP A 191 5.50 -7.92 -15.60
N ALA A 192 4.85 -8.75 -14.77
CA ALA A 192 5.40 -9.21 -13.50
C ALA A 192 6.64 -10.09 -13.69
N PHE A 193 7.51 -10.11 -12.69
CA PHE A 193 8.52 -11.16 -12.59
C PHE A 193 7.82 -12.51 -12.41
N GLN A 194 8.41 -13.57 -12.94
CA GLN A 194 7.88 -14.91 -12.71
C GLN A 194 8.29 -15.46 -11.33
N ASN A 195 9.47 -15.05 -10.83
CA ASN A 195 10.04 -15.58 -9.59
C ASN A 195 10.29 -14.47 -8.57
N ILE A 196 10.16 -14.81 -7.29
CA ILE A 196 10.42 -13.88 -6.17
C ILE A 196 11.90 -13.48 -6.10
N ASP A 197 12.82 -14.39 -6.44
CA ASP A 197 14.26 -14.11 -6.46
C ASP A 197 14.63 -12.92 -7.37
N ASP A 198 13.93 -12.80 -8.51
CA ASP A 198 14.15 -11.70 -9.47
C ASP A 198 13.76 -10.35 -8.83
N ALA A 199 12.60 -10.30 -8.16
CA ALA A 199 12.15 -9.11 -7.44
C ALA A 199 13.08 -8.77 -6.26
N LEU A 200 13.48 -9.76 -5.45
CA LEU A 200 14.42 -9.58 -4.34
C LEU A 200 15.80 -9.09 -4.79
N SER A 201 16.19 -9.37 -6.03
CA SER A 201 17.48 -8.94 -6.58
C SER A 201 17.52 -7.46 -7.01
N VAL A 202 16.36 -6.87 -7.28
CA VAL A 202 16.23 -5.48 -7.77
C VAL A 202 15.63 -4.54 -6.72
N ALA A 203 14.85 -5.06 -5.78
CA ALA A 203 14.25 -4.27 -4.72
C ALA A 203 15.32 -3.65 -3.82
N THR A 204 15.07 -2.43 -3.35
CA THR A 204 15.95 -1.68 -2.45
C THR A 204 15.20 -1.23 -1.19
N ASP A 205 15.93 -0.82 -0.16
CA ASP A 205 15.37 -0.31 1.11
C ASP A 205 14.13 0.59 0.91
N GLY A 206 13.02 0.24 1.57
CA GLY A 206 11.76 0.98 1.54
C GLY A 206 10.82 0.65 0.37
N GLU A 207 11.24 -0.21 -0.57
CA GLU A 207 10.40 -0.70 -1.66
C GLU A 207 9.47 -1.85 -1.26
N GLN A 208 8.55 -2.19 -2.16
CA GLN A 208 7.58 -3.26 -1.94
C GLN A 208 7.69 -4.35 -2.99
N ILE A 209 7.33 -5.57 -2.59
CA ILE A 209 7.15 -6.71 -3.49
C ILE A 209 5.76 -7.28 -3.24
N TRP A 210 4.93 -7.31 -4.28
CA TRP A 210 3.59 -7.89 -4.29
C TRP A 210 3.64 -9.21 -5.04
N VAL A 211 3.20 -10.29 -4.41
CA VAL A 211 3.32 -11.65 -4.93
C VAL A 211 1.93 -12.25 -5.09
N ALA A 212 1.59 -12.63 -6.32
CA ALA A 212 0.35 -13.33 -6.65
C ALA A 212 0.26 -14.68 -5.94
N GLU A 213 -0.91 -15.29 -6.02
CA GLU A 213 -1.17 -16.63 -5.53
C GLU A 213 -0.28 -17.65 -6.25
N GLY A 214 0.00 -18.76 -5.56
CA GLY A 214 0.81 -19.83 -6.11
C GLY A 214 1.87 -20.33 -5.13
N THR A 215 2.60 -21.35 -5.56
CA THR A 215 3.70 -21.93 -4.79
C THR A 215 5.03 -21.56 -5.43
N TYR A 216 5.82 -20.78 -4.69
CA TYR A 216 7.11 -20.28 -5.13
C TYR A 216 8.23 -21.03 -4.40
N TYR A 217 9.26 -21.37 -5.18
CA TYR A 217 10.46 -22.06 -4.70
C TYR A 217 11.66 -21.14 -4.86
N PRO A 218 12.57 -21.08 -3.87
CA PRO A 218 13.79 -20.32 -4.03
C PRO A 218 14.69 -21.04 -5.04
N SER A 219 15.44 -20.27 -5.83
CA SER A 219 16.28 -20.80 -6.90
C SER A 219 17.77 -20.49 -6.73
N VAL A 220 18.12 -19.60 -5.79
CA VAL A 220 19.50 -19.14 -5.57
C VAL A 220 20.09 -19.66 -4.25
N PRO A 221 21.16 -20.50 -4.26
CA PRO A 221 21.84 -20.95 -3.05
C PRO A 221 22.75 -19.89 -2.41
N SER A 222 22.83 -19.84 -1.06
CA SER A 222 23.87 -19.04 -0.36
C SER A 222 25.25 -19.62 -0.56
N ASP A 223 25.35 -20.95 -0.56
CA ASP A 223 26.57 -21.70 -0.80
C ASP A 223 26.41 -22.50 -2.11
N PRO A 224 27.09 -22.12 -3.19
CA PRO A 224 27.05 -22.86 -4.46
C PRO A 224 27.50 -24.33 -4.36
N LEU A 225 28.14 -24.72 -3.26
CA LEU A 225 28.57 -26.10 -3.00
C LEU A 225 27.54 -26.92 -2.22
N ASP A 226 26.50 -26.29 -1.68
CA ASP A 226 25.42 -26.95 -0.95
C ASP A 226 24.07 -26.60 -1.57
N THR A 227 23.47 -27.57 -2.24
CA THR A 227 22.17 -27.40 -2.93
C THR A 227 21.02 -27.10 -1.96
N ARG A 228 21.14 -27.48 -0.69
CA ARG A 228 20.11 -27.22 0.34
C ARG A 228 20.21 -25.82 0.92
N SER A 229 21.24 -25.05 0.55
CA SER A 229 21.41 -23.65 0.96
C SER A 229 20.58 -22.65 0.14
N VAL A 230 19.74 -23.16 -0.78
CA VAL A 230 18.77 -22.37 -1.54
C VAL A 230 17.70 -21.78 -0.63
N THR A 231 17.41 -20.49 -0.77
CA THR A 231 16.51 -19.74 0.12
C THR A 231 16.14 -18.40 -0.50
N PHE A 232 14.98 -17.84 -0.11
CA PHE A 232 14.63 -16.47 -0.45
C PHE A 232 15.47 -15.52 0.41
N PHE A 233 16.50 -14.92 -0.20
CA PHE A 233 17.41 -14.02 0.48
C PHE A 233 16.85 -12.61 0.59
N ILE A 234 16.60 -12.16 1.81
CA ILE A 234 16.21 -10.78 2.09
C ILE A 234 17.41 -10.04 2.71
N ARG A 235 17.89 -9.01 2.01
CA ARG A 235 19.03 -8.17 2.41
C ARG A 235 18.69 -6.68 2.53
N GLU A 236 17.45 -6.33 2.23
CA GLU A 236 16.97 -4.95 2.19
C GLU A 236 15.78 -4.81 3.14
N ALA A 237 15.62 -3.63 3.72
CA ALA A 237 14.49 -3.26 4.57
C ALA A 237 13.25 -2.94 3.72
N ILE A 238 12.67 -3.98 3.12
CA ILE A 238 11.52 -3.93 2.22
C ILE A 238 10.21 -4.38 2.90
N ALA A 239 9.10 -4.23 2.19
CA ALA A 239 7.86 -4.92 2.51
C ALA A 239 7.54 -5.95 1.43
N ILE A 240 7.30 -7.20 1.82
CA ILE A 240 6.87 -8.26 0.91
C ILE A 240 5.49 -8.76 1.33
N TYR A 241 4.59 -8.83 0.35
CA TYR A 241 3.17 -9.11 0.53
C TYR A 241 2.72 -10.24 -0.39
N GLY A 242 2.16 -11.30 0.18
CA GLY A 242 1.44 -12.35 -0.54
C GLY A 242 -0.07 -12.13 -0.41
N GLY A 243 -0.88 -12.84 -1.18
CA GLY A 243 -2.35 -12.73 -1.08
C GLY A 243 -3.08 -12.13 -2.27
N PHE A 244 -2.42 -11.99 -3.42
CA PHE A 244 -2.95 -11.31 -4.60
C PHE A 244 -3.43 -12.31 -5.67
N ASP A 245 -4.47 -11.98 -6.42
CA ASP A 245 -4.92 -12.65 -7.66
C ASP A 245 -4.11 -12.20 -8.89
N GLY A 246 -3.35 -11.11 -8.77
CA GLY A 246 -2.58 -10.54 -9.88
C GLY A 246 -3.34 -9.48 -10.67
N THR A 247 -4.35 -8.87 -10.08
CA THR A 247 -5.15 -7.80 -10.72
C THR A 247 -5.39 -6.58 -9.83
N GLU A 248 -4.95 -6.65 -8.59
CA GLU A 248 -5.16 -5.66 -7.55
C GLU A 248 -4.45 -4.35 -7.87
N ILE A 249 -5.11 -3.26 -7.52
CA ILE A 249 -4.56 -1.91 -7.64
C ILE A 249 -4.03 -1.44 -6.28
N PHE A 250 -4.64 -1.92 -5.19
CA PHE A 250 -4.32 -1.52 -3.82
C PHE A 250 -3.91 -2.71 -2.95
N LEU A 251 -3.10 -2.45 -1.91
CA LEU A 251 -2.60 -3.49 -1.00
C LEU A 251 -3.74 -4.17 -0.22
N GLU A 252 -4.80 -3.41 0.04
CA GLU A 252 -5.99 -3.80 0.76
C GLU A 252 -6.96 -4.63 -0.09
N ASP A 253 -6.77 -4.69 -1.42
CA ASP A 253 -7.60 -5.50 -2.31
C ASP A 253 -7.30 -7.00 -2.18
N ARG A 254 -6.18 -7.37 -1.52
CA ARG A 254 -5.80 -8.76 -1.24
C ARG A 254 -6.90 -9.54 -0.54
N ASP A 255 -7.14 -10.75 -1.02
CA ASP A 255 -7.95 -11.74 -0.29
C ASP A 255 -7.07 -12.90 0.17
N LEU A 256 -6.53 -12.77 1.39
CA LEU A 256 -5.66 -13.77 2.00
C LEU A 256 -6.33 -15.14 2.23
N SER A 257 -7.67 -15.20 2.14
CA SER A 257 -8.43 -16.44 2.32
C SER A 257 -8.65 -17.21 1.02
N LEU A 258 -8.49 -16.53 -0.12
CA LEU A 258 -8.73 -17.08 -1.45
C LEU A 258 -7.43 -17.24 -2.24
N HIS A 259 -6.53 -16.26 -2.16
CA HIS A 259 -5.30 -16.19 -2.93
C HIS A 259 -4.11 -16.56 -2.04
N HIS A 260 -3.83 -17.86 -1.91
CA HIS A 260 -2.73 -18.31 -1.07
C HIS A 260 -1.38 -18.17 -1.79
N THR A 261 -0.47 -17.39 -1.21
CA THR A 261 0.93 -17.36 -1.64
C THR A 261 1.76 -18.24 -0.71
N ILE A 262 2.37 -19.28 -1.27
CA ILE A 262 3.13 -20.29 -0.54
C ILE A 262 4.61 -20.15 -0.90
N LEU A 263 5.46 -19.99 0.11
CA LEU A 263 6.91 -20.06 0.00
C LEU A 263 7.35 -21.45 0.47
N SER A 264 7.91 -22.25 -0.44
CA SER A 264 8.22 -23.64 -0.17
C SER A 264 9.70 -23.96 -0.29
N GLY A 265 10.22 -24.66 0.72
CA GLY A 265 11.56 -25.27 0.72
C GLY A 265 11.59 -26.72 0.24
N ASP A 266 10.43 -27.31 -0.12
CA ASP A 266 10.35 -28.65 -0.71
C ASP A 266 10.81 -28.58 -2.18
N LEU A 267 12.11 -28.77 -2.40
CA LEU A 267 12.72 -28.51 -3.71
C LEU A 267 12.28 -29.48 -4.80
N TYR A 268 11.76 -30.65 -4.42
CA TYR A 268 11.34 -31.70 -5.34
C TYR A 268 9.83 -31.88 -5.42
N GLY A 269 9.07 -31.21 -4.54
CA GLY A 269 7.61 -31.23 -4.54
C GLY A 269 7.05 -32.62 -4.19
N ASP A 270 7.77 -33.42 -3.42
CA ASP A 270 7.45 -34.81 -3.13
C ASP A 270 7.15 -35.09 -1.64
N ASP A 271 7.11 -34.04 -0.81
CA ASP A 271 6.83 -34.14 0.63
C ASP A 271 5.32 -34.19 0.94
N ASP A 272 4.64 -35.23 0.48
CA ASP A 272 3.19 -35.32 0.64
C ASP A 272 2.74 -35.45 2.12
N PHE A 273 3.61 -35.88 3.06
CA PHE A 273 3.29 -36.00 4.51
C PHE A 273 4.54 -36.14 5.43
N GLY A 274 5.62 -35.39 5.17
CA GLY A 274 6.82 -35.38 6.04
C GLY A 274 7.74 -36.60 5.93
N ASP A 275 7.52 -37.43 4.91
CA ASP A 275 8.48 -38.39 4.42
C ASP A 275 9.29 -37.70 3.31
N ASN A 276 10.62 -37.82 3.34
CA ASN A 276 11.57 -37.31 2.32
C ASN A 276 12.01 -35.83 2.37
N MET A 277 12.14 -35.22 3.55
CA MET A 277 12.61 -33.82 3.67
C MET A 277 14.14 -33.63 3.51
N SER A 278 14.89 -34.63 3.05
CA SER A 278 16.37 -34.66 3.17
C SER A 278 17.11 -33.72 2.21
N GLU A 279 16.43 -33.33 1.16
CA GLU A 279 16.81 -32.51 0.02
C GLU A 279 16.30 -31.07 0.18
N ASN A 280 15.37 -30.86 1.10
CA ASN A 280 14.74 -29.58 1.30
C ASN A 280 15.76 -28.50 1.63
N ALA A 281 15.41 -27.28 1.25
CA ALA A 281 16.09 -26.08 1.70
C ALA A 281 16.23 -26.11 3.23
N TYR A 282 17.39 -25.73 3.76
CA TYR A 282 17.52 -25.60 5.22
C TYR A 282 16.59 -24.52 5.77
N HIS A 283 16.50 -23.39 5.05
CA HIS A 283 15.71 -22.22 5.42
C HIS A 283 14.89 -21.78 4.21
N VAL A 284 13.57 -21.63 4.35
CA VAL A 284 12.76 -21.09 3.26
C VAL A 284 13.12 -19.63 3.00
N ILE A 285 13.22 -18.83 4.07
CA ILE A 285 13.66 -17.43 4.03
C ILE A 285 14.91 -17.25 4.88
N SER A 286 15.89 -16.52 4.35
CA SER A 286 17.09 -16.11 5.09
C SER A 286 17.25 -14.59 5.07
N ILE A 287 17.32 -13.99 6.26
CA ILE A 287 17.43 -12.54 6.44
C ILE A 287 18.80 -12.22 7.04
N ASN A 288 19.59 -11.37 6.37
CA ASN A 288 20.90 -10.95 6.86
C ASN A 288 21.30 -9.54 6.44
N ASN A 289 22.24 -8.95 7.18
CA ASN A 289 22.90 -7.68 6.88
C ASN A 289 21.99 -6.44 6.82
N ILE A 290 20.84 -6.45 7.51
CA ILE A 290 19.92 -5.30 7.54
C ILE A 290 20.03 -4.57 8.89
N THR A 291 20.49 -3.32 8.86
CA THR A 291 20.78 -2.56 10.10
C THR A 291 19.92 -1.32 10.30
N THR A 292 19.20 -0.87 9.27
CA THR A 292 18.33 0.31 9.29
C THR A 292 17.03 0.03 8.56
N GLY A 293 15.96 0.76 8.91
CA GLY A 293 14.63 0.58 8.32
C GLY A 293 13.78 -0.45 9.08
N SER A 294 12.81 -1.04 8.39
CA SER A 294 11.92 -2.08 8.90
C SER A 294 11.60 -3.08 7.79
N LEU A 295 11.53 -4.36 8.13
CA LEU A 295 11.15 -5.42 7.22
C LEU A 295 9.71 -5.86 7.52
N THR A 296 8.88 -5.99 6.50
CA THR A 296 7.53 -6.58 6.61
C THR A 296 7.42 -7.82 5.75
N ILE A 297 6.93 -8.91 6.33
CA ILE A 297 6.57 -10.15 5.64
C ILE A 297 5.11 -10.43 6.00
N ASP A 298 4.22 -10.42 5.01
CA ASP A 298 2.78 -10.47 5.27
C ASP A 298 2.02 -11.29 4.21
N GLY A 299 1.19 -12.24 4.66
CA GLY A 299 0.28 -12.99 3.78
C GLY A 299 0.91 -14.22 3.12
N PHE A 300 1.84 -14.91 3.79
CA PHE A 300 2.53 -16.08 3.25
C PHE A 300 2.31 -17.35 4.06
N TRP A 301 2.16 -18.47 3.36
CA TRP A 301 2.32 -19.80 3.94
C TRP A 301 3.77 -20.21 3.77
N ILE A 302 4.49 -20.53 4.86
CA ILE A 302 5.93 -20.82 4.80
C ILE A 302 6.17 -22.27 5.21
N ASN A 303 6.57 -23.12 4.27
CA ASN A 303 6.68 -24.56 4.51
C ASN A 303 7.90 -25.21 3.83
N GLY A 304 8.13 -26.49 4.14
CA GLY A 304 9.13 -27.29 3.44
C GLY A 304 10.58 -26.99 3.82
N GLY A 305 10.89 -26.15 4.80
CA GLY A 305 12.27 -25.97 5.26
C GLY A 305 12.71 -27.02 6.27
N ASN A 306 13.94 -27.55 6.13
CA ASN A 306 14.49 -28.61 6.99
C ASN A 306 15.89 -28.27 7.52
N ALA A 307 15.97 -27.46 8.58
CA ALA A 307 17.22 -27.11 9.27
C ALA A 307 17.69 -28.25 10.21
N ASP A 308 18.29 -29.31 9.65
CA ASP A 308 18.61 -30.57 10.35
C ASP A 308 20.12 -30.86 10.54
N THR A 309 21.00 -29.91 10.21
CA THR A 309 22.46 -30.10 10.35
C THR A 309 23.01 -29.36 11.56
N SER A 310 24.27 -29.63 11.94
CA SER A 310 24.89 -28.92 13.06
C SER A 310 25.13 -27.43 12.81
N THR A 311 25.32 -27.05 11.54
CA THR A 311 25.54 -25.68 11.08
C THR A 311 24.22 -24.98 10.83
N GLU A 312 23.25 -25.67 10.24
CA GLU A 312 21.91 -25.17 9.94
C GLU A 312 20.87 -25.84 10.85
N LYS A 313 20.84 -25.44 12.12
CA LYS A 313 20.00 -26.06 13.17
C LYS A 313 18.84 -25.18 13.66
N TYR A 314 18.68 -23.99 13.10
CA TYR A 314 17.70 -23.01 13.55
C TYR A 314 16.92 -22.45 12.36
N GLY A 315 15.61 -22.28 12.51
CA GLY A 315 14.80 -21.53 11.55
C GLY A 315 14.52 -22.24 10.22
N GLY A 316 13.84 -23.39 10.24
CA GLY A 316 13.43 -24.09 9.01
C GLY A 316 12.57 -23.21 8.07
N GLY A 317 11.58 -22.51 8.63
CA GLY A 317 10.81 -21.51 7.86
C GLY A 317 11.61 -20.24 7.60
N ILE A 318 11.93 -19.50 8.67
CA ILE A 318 12.65 -18.23 8.59
C ILE A 318 13.90 -18.30 9.46
N PHE A 319 15.06 -18.03 8.86
CA PHE A 319 16.32 -17.83 9.54
C PHE A 319 16.68 -16.34 9.55
N VAL A 320 17.01 -15.82 10.74
CA VAL A 320 17.44 -14.43 10.94
C VAL A 320 18.87 -14.45 11.47
N ASP A 321 19.80 -13.92 10.69
CA ASP A 321 21.20 -13.83 11.08
C ASP A 321 21.40 -12.76 12.18
N ALA A 322 22.46 -12.93 12.98
CA ALA A 322 22.79 -11.99 14.06
C ALA A 322 23.18 -10.59 13.57
N SER A 323 23.46 -10.41 12.27
CA SER A 323 23.70 -9.11 11.63
C SER A 323 22.44 -8.25 11.47
N VAL A 324 21.25 -8.79 11.71
CA VAL A 324 19.98 -8.05 11.57
C VAL A 324 19.66 -7.28 12.85
N SER A 325 19.45 -5.96 12.74
CA SER A 325 19.18 -5.08 13.89
C SER A 325 17.98 -4.14 13.68
N ILE A 326 17.00 -4.58 12.91
CA ILE A 326 15.78 -3.83 12.59
C ILE A 326 14.52 -4.51 13.13
N PRO A 327 13.40 -3.80 13.25
CA PRO A 327 12.10 -4.43 13.44
C PRO A 327 11.75 -5.34 12.25
N ILE A 328 11.31 -6.56 12.54
CA ILE A 328 10.74 -7.49 11.56
C ILE A 328 9.27 -7.69 11.92
N ASN A 329 8.37 -7.25 11.05
CA ASN A 329 6.93 -7.38 11.20
C ASN A 329 6.49 -8.59 10.39
N ILE A 330 6.00 -9.63 11.08
CA ILE A 330 5.49 -10.86 10.44
C ILE A 330 4.00 -10.91 10.72
N ASN A 331 3.20 -10.82 9.66
CA ASN A 331 1.73 -10.79 9.71
C ASN A 331 1.15 -11.90 8.83
N ALA A 332 -0.02 -12.41 9.22
CA ALA A 332 -0.77 -13.42 8.44
C ALA A 332 0.14 -14.49 7.81
N CYS A 333 1.05 -15.06 8.62
CA CYS A 333 1.92 -16.14 8.20
C CYS A 333 1.46 -17.44 8.85
N TRP A 334 1.37 -18.51 8.06
CA TRP A 334 0.91 -19.83 8.46
C TRP A 334 2.01 -20.88 8.31
#